data_AF-A9P8R5-F1
#
_entry.id   AF-A9P8R5-F1
#
_cell.length_a   1.000
_cell.length_b   1.000
_cell.length_c   1.000
_cell.angle_alpha   90.00
_cell.angle_beta   90.00
_cell.angle_gamma   90.00
#
_symmetry.space_group_name_H-M   'P 1'
#
loop_
_entity.id
_entity.type
_entity.pdbx_description
1 polymer ?
#
loop_
_entity_poly.entity_id
_entity_poly.type
_entity_poly.pdbx_seq_one_letter_code
_entity_poly.pdbx_strand_id
1 'polypeptide(L)'
;MSDFGCLDTDIPFDVLSRLQTKDLLGLKCVSKGWKDLISDRSFIQAQSQKKEPLSGFFFQQRHRYCPDDIKTITYFPVERNRLQQDVFAFLPQDVVVLALCNGLVCCRSCYPFEDPAIYVCNPLNSEWWKLDWKEPGKESFIALAFNPFQDISVNLTNFKVVRPRQFETEQEEAYFSFEIYASRTRNWKLSKEVCWCDNSLSKNEGIFSGGILHWLTDGDQILTFNVENELALLISTPLPAGEFNTRPHACIGESEGQLYYVLISEEGLHVWVLEDYFDSTWSLKYSKTLAQIEKEHSDIMINLYNRVMLWQRIDDRPWMDPLAFKDGVLVVRISNTIYLYHVDTSKMEEVGETSKFGAMSWVSPIVLPYTMSLVPLGRQLGSP
;
A
#
# COMPACT_ATOMS: atom_id res chain seq x y z
N MET A 1 26.03 8.54 47.99
CA MET A 1 24.70 8.86 47.46
C MET A 1 24.46 7.88 46.33
N SER A 2 23.56 6.96 46.59
CA SER A 2 23.35 5.67 45.93
C SER A 2 22.68 5.78 44.57
N ASP A 3 23.18 4.98 43.64
CA ASP A 3 22.50 4.47 42.44
C ASP A 3 21.05 4.07 42.74
N PHE A 4 20.09 4.79 42.15
CA PHE A 4 18.68 4.40 42.05
C PHE A 4 18.08 4.70 40.66
N GLY A 5 18.92 4.94 39.65
CA GLY A 5 18.48 5.50 38.36
C GLY A 5 18.10 4.54 37.24
N CYS A 6 18.26 3.22 37.40
CA CYS A 6 18.20 2.28 36.27
C CYS A 6 17.18 1.14 36.38
N LEU A 7 16.34 1.10 37.42
CA LEU A 7 15.37 0.01 37.64
C LEU A 7 13.90 0.38 37.32
N ASP A 8 13.58 1.66 37.17
CA ASP A 8 12.20 2.16 37.02
C ASP A 8 11.77 2.45 35.56
N THR A 9 12.66 2.29 34.58
CA THR A 9 12.31 2.44 33.15
C THR A 9 11.73 1.16 32.55
N ASP A 10 12.02 0.00 33.14
CA ASP A 10 11.63 -1.31 32.58
C ASP A 10 10.12 -1.57 32.72
N ILE A 11 9.50 -1.19 33.84
CA ILE A 11 8.06 -1.40 34.06
C ILE A 11 7.22 -0.51 33.13
N PRO A 12 7.45 0.82 33.03
CA PRO A 12 6.75 1.66 32.08
C PRO A 12 7.00 1.22 30.62
N PHE A 13 8.22 0.80 30.28
CA PHE A 13 8.53 0.28 28.95
C PHE A 13 7.67 -0.96 28.64
N ASP A 14 7.66 -1.96 29.53
CA ASP A 14 6.90 -3.19 29.31
C ASP A 14 5.39 -2.90 29.22
N VAL A 15 4.85 -2.10 30.15
CA VAL A 15 3.42 -1.74 30.17
C VAL A 15 3.01 -0.99 28.90
N LEU A 16 3.74 0.07 28.54
CA LEU A 16 3.39 0.89 27.38
C LEU A 16 3.57 0.11 26.09
N SER A 17 4.59 -0.74 25.97
CA SER A 17 4.82 -1.51 24.74
C SER A 17 3.64 -2.45 24.41
N ARG A 18 2.81 -2.83 25.37
CA ARG A 18 1.64 -3.71 25.16
C ARG A 18 0.44 -2.97 24.55
N LEU A 19 0.48 -1.66 24.50
CA LEU A 19 -0.58 -0.83 23.94
C LEU A 19 -0.42 -0.70 22.43
N GLN A 20 -1.53 -0.41 21.74
CA GLN A 20 -1.49 -0.11 20.32
C GLN A 20 -0.85 1.25 20.06
N THR A 21 -0.22 1.40 18.91
CA THR A 21 0.45 2.64 18.49
C THR A 21 -0.46 3.88 18.59
N LYS A 22 -1.74 3.72 18.30
CA LYS A 22 -2.74 4.79 18.39
C LYS A 22 -2.88 5.35 19.80
N ASP A 23 -2.96 4.48 20.80
CA ASP A 23 -3.14 4.89 22.19
C ASP A 23 -1.85 5.54 22.71
N LEU A 24 -0.70 4.98 22.33
CA LEU A 24 0.62 5.49 22.67
C LEU A 24 0.82 6.95 22.25
N LEU A 25 0.26 7.37 21.12
CA LEU A 25 0.33 8.76 20.68
C LEU A 25 -0.33 9.71 21.71
N GLY A 26 -1.52 9.37 22.20
CA GLY A 26 -2.22 10.17 23.21
C GLY A 26 -1.49 10.21 24.56
N LEU A 27 -0.80 9.11 24.89
CA LEU A 27 -0.02 8.99 26.12
C LEU A 27 1.22 9.89 26.17
N LYS A 28 1.72 10.37 25.02
CA LYS A 28 2.77 11.40 24.98
C LYS A 28 2.34 12.73 25.63
N CYS A 29 1.04 12.98 25.76
CA CYS A 29 0.52 14.20 26.39
C CYS A 29 0.34 14.08 27.91
N VAL A 30 0.47 12.88 28.48
CA VAL A 30 0.19 12.61 29.91
C VAL A 30 1.34 13.04 30.81
N SER A 31 2.58 12.74 30.45
CA SER A 31 3.76 13.15 31.21
C SER A 31 5.00 13.28 30.30
N LYS A 32 6.00 14.06 30.75
CA LYS A 32 7.28 14.18 30.04
C LYS A 32 8.01 12.82 29.96
N GLY A 33 8.02 12.06 31.05
CA GLY A 33 8.66 10.73 31.07
C GLY A 33 8.04 9.76 30.07
N TRP A 34 6.72 9.76 29.93
CA TRP A 34 6.04 8.92 28.92
C TRP A 34 6.30 9.41 27.50
N LYS A 35 6.30 10.73 27.29
CA LYS A 35 6.67 11.31 26.00
C LYS A 35 8.07 10.90 25.58
N ASP A 36 9.03 11.00 26.49
CA ASP A 36 10.44 10.70 26.24
C ASP A 36 10.62 9.21 25.96
N LEU A 37 9.99 8.34 26.76
CA LEU A 37 10.01 6.89 26.58
C LEU A 37 9.37 6.43 25.25
N ILE A 38 8.16 6.92 24.92
CA ILE A 38 7.46 6.53 23.68
C ILE A 38 8.16 7.10 22.44
N SER A 39 8.92 8.19 22.60
CA SER A 39 9.71 8.78 21.52
C SER A 39 11.13 8.20 21.43
N ASP A 40 11.53 7.35 22.38
CA ASP A 40 12.81 6.67 22.37
C ASP A 40 12.88 5.66 21.23
N ARG A 41 14.05 5.58 20.57
CA ARG A 41 14.23 4.72 19.39
C ARG A 41 14.14 3.24 19.73
N SER A 42 14.61 2.82 20.90
CA SER A 42 14.49 1.42 21.33
C SER A 42 13.03 1.03 21.56
N PHE A 43 12.22 1.95 22.10
CA PHE A 43 10.79 1.75 22.27
C PHE A 43 10.07 1.69 20.92
N ILE A 44 10.33 2.64 20.01
CA ILE A 44 9.74 2.66 18.67
C ILE A 44 10.09 1.40 17.87
N GLN A 45 11.34 0.93 17.99
CA GLN A 45 11.78 -0.30 17.33
C GLN A 45 11.05 -1.52 17.92
N ALA A 46 10.99 -1.63 19.24
CA ALA A 46 10.25 -2.71 19.91
C ALA A 46 8.77 -2.68 19.55
N GLN A 47 8.15 -1.50 19.43
CA GLN A 47 6.77 -1.35 18.97
C GLN A 47 6.62 -1.77 17.51
N SER A 48 7.54 -1.36 16.63
CA SER A 48 7.48 -1.70 15.20
C SER A 48 7.64 -3.21 14.95
N GLN A 49 8.29 -3.94 15.87
CA GLN A 49 8.46 -5.40 15.78
C GLN A 49 7.19 -6.15 16.16
N LYS A 50 6.25 -5.49 16.84
CA LYS A 50 4.96 -6.07 17.16
C LYS A 50 4.07 -6.01 15.94
N LYS A 51 3.25 -7.04 15.78
CA LYS A 51 2.18 -7.06 14.79
C LYS A 51 1.13 -6.02 15.20
N GLU A 52 1.22 -4.83 14.64
CA GLU A 52 0.18 -3.82 14.76
C GLU A 52 -1.04 -4.22 13.91
N PRO A 53 -2.26 -4.13 14.47
CA PRO A 53 -3.45 -4.43 13.70
C PRO A 53 -3.63 -3.44 12.55
N LEU A 54 -4.22 -3.94 11.46
CA LEU A 54 -4.62 -3.11 10.33
C LEU A 54 -5.55 -1.99 10.82
N SER A 55 -5.10 -0.74 10.67
CA SER A 55 -5.82 0.41 11.21
C SER A 55 -6.94 0.87 10.28
N GLY A 56 -6.78 0.70 8.97
CA GLY A 56 -7.73 1.17 7.97
C GLY A 56 -7.15 1.15 6.57
N PHE A 57 -7.79 1.88 5.67
CA PHE A 57 -7.34 2.05 4.30
C PHE A 57 -7.43 3.52 3.89
N PHE A 58 -6.46 3.97 3.11
CA PHE A 58 -6.58 5.20 2.34
C PHE A 58 -7.21 4.89 0.98
N PHE A 59 -8.11 5.74 0.55
CA PHE A 59 -8.82 5.63 -0.71
C PHE A 59 -8.76 6.96 -1.44
N GLN A 60 -8.32 6.92 -2.68
CA GLN A 60 -8.30 8.08 -3.56
C GLN A 60 -8.73 7.66 -4.96
N GLN A 61 -9.75 8.34 -5.48
CA GLN A 61 -10.14 8.14 -6.87
C GLN A 61 -9.08 8.75 -7.81
N ARG A 62 -9.02 8.27 -9.05
CA ARG A 62 -8.11 8.81 -10.08
C ARG A 62 -8.82 9.03 -11.39
N HIS A 63 -8.47 10.07 -12.12
CA HIS A 63 -8.92 10.25 -13.51
C HIS A 63 -7.76 9.99 -14.48
N ARG A 64 -7.99 9.16 -15.50
CA ARG A 64 -7.02 8.92 -16.59
C ARG A 64 -7.06 10.00 -17.67
N TYR A 65 -8.24 10.54 -17.96
CA TYR A 65 -8.47 11.48 -19.07
C TYR A 65 -8.66 12.94 -18.63
N CYS A 66 -8.79 13.20 -17.33
CA CYS A 66 -8.76 14.56 -16.81
C CYS A 66 -7.30 14.97 -16.61
N PRO A 67 -6.89 16.20 -16.95
CA PRO A 67 -5.56 16.69 -16.57
C PRO A 67 -5.41 16.76 -15.05
N ASP A 68 -6.46 17.15 -14.33
CA ASP A 68 -6.41 17.39 -12.89
C ASP A 68 -6.52 16.11 -12.07
N ASP A 69 -5.80 16.07 -10.94
CA ASP A 69 -5.95 14.99 -9.96
C ASP A 69 -7.12 15.23 -9.00
N ILE A 70 -7.66 14.14 -8.47
CA ILE A 70 -8.66 14.21 -7.40
C ILE A 70 -7.94 14.41 -6.08
N LYS A 71 -8.20 15.54 -5.44
CA LYS A 71 -7.54 15.96 -4.19
C LYS A 71 -8.05 15.21 -2.96
N THR A 72 -9.29 14.71 -3.02
CA THR A 72 -9.93 14.05 -1.88
C THR A 72 -9.30 12.70 -1.62
N ILE A 73 -8.66 12.57 -0.46
CA ILE A 73 -8.19 11.29 0.09
C ILE A 73 -9.10 10.95 1.26
N THR A 74 -9.71 9.78 1.25
CA THR A 74 -10.56 9.30 2.33
C THR A 74 -9.84 8.20 3.09
N TYR A 75 -9.65 8.38 4.39
CA TYR A 75 -9.28 7.32 5.31
C TYR A 75 -10.54 6.67 5.89
N PHE A 76 -10.65 5.36 5.77
CA PHE A 76 -11.70 4.58 6.42
C PHE A 76 -11.08 3.52 7.34
N PRO A 77 -11.31 3.61 8.65
CA PRO A 77 -10.76 2.67 9.61
C PRO A 77 -11.51 1.34 9.61
N VAL A 78 -10.82 0.24 9.91
CA VAL A 78 -11.42 -1.11 9.98
C VAL A 78 -12.42 -1.21 11.14
N GLU A 79 -12.10 -0.63 12.29
CA GLU A 79 -12.93 -0.77 13.51
C GLU A 79 -14.00 0.32 13.69
N ARG A 80 -14.03 1.38 12.86
CA ARG A 80 -14.97 2.50 13.05
C ARG A 80 -15.69 2.86 11.74
N ASN A 81 -17.00 3.09 11.81
CA ASN A 81 -17.78 3.50 10.64
C ASN A 81 -17.77 5.02 10.41
N ARG A 82 -16.59 5.67 10.50
CA ARG A 82 -16.46 7.11 10.22
C ARG A 82 -15.29 7.40 9.28
N LEU A 83 -15.64 7.88 8.10
CA LEU A 83 -14.71 8.38 7.08
C LEU A 83 -14.04 9.68 7.56
N GLN A 84 -12.77 9.84 7.22
CA GLN A 84 -11.97 11.04 7.49
C GLN A 84 -11.31 11.50 6.19
N GLN A 85 -11.27 12.81 5.94
CA GLN A 85 -10.76 13.38 4.68
C GLN A 85 -9.65 14.42 4.87
N ASP A 86 -9.41 14.84 6.11
CA ASP A 86 -8.43 15.84 6.53
C ASP A 86 -7.10 15.21 7.00
N VAL A 87 -6.92 13.89 6.83
CA VAL A 87 -5.77 13.15 7.34
C VAL A 87 -4.43 13.64 6.78
N PHE A 88 -4.43 14.25 5.59
CA PHE A 88 -3.24 14.80 4.93
C PHE A 88 -3.16 16.33 4.96
N ALA A 89 -4.03 17.01 5.72
CA ALA A 89 -4.07 18.48 5.77
C ALA A 89 -2.82 19.14 6.39
N PHE A 90 -1.92 18.33 6.98
CA PHE A 90 -0.64 18.78 7.52
C PHE A 90 0.46 18.92 6.45
N LEU A 91 0.22 18.42 5.23
CA LEU A 91 1.11 18.61 4.09
C LEU A 91 0.92 20.01 3.50
N PRO A 92 1.96 20.59 2.88
CA PRO A 92 1.91 21.97 2.37
C PRO A 92 1.00 22.15 1.15
N GLN A 93 0.59 21.06 0.49
CA GLN A 93 -0.26 21.08 -0.70
C GLN A 93 -1.07 19.79 -0.85
N ASP A 94 -2.07 19.82 -1.71
CA ASP A 94 -2.85 18.62 -2.08
C ASP A 94 -1.96 17.57 -2.74
N VAL A 95 -2.20 16.30 -2.42
CA VAL A 95 -1.37 15.19 -2.87
C VAL A 95 -2.16 14.01 -3.42
N VAL A 96 -1.49 13.19 -4.23
CA VAL A 96 -1.92 11.85 -4.61
C VAL A 96 -1.10 10.83 -3.82
N VAL A 97 -1.76 9.94 -3.09
CA VAL A 97 -1.09 8.84 -2.38
C VAL A 97 -0.59 7.81 -3.37
N LEU A 98 0.64 7.34 -3.20
CA LEU A 98 1.28 6.40 -4.13
C LEU A 98 1.54 5.07 -3.42
N ALA A 99 2.32 5.06 -2.35
CA ALA A 99 2.70 3.82 -1.68
C ALA A 99 2.65 3.94 -0.17
N LEU A 100 2.63 2.79 0.50
CA LEU A 100 2.59 2.69 1.95
C LEU A 100 3.52 1.58 2.40
N CYS A 101 4.34 1.86 3.42
CA CYS A 101 5.25 0.87 3.98
C CYS A 101 5.46 1.14 5.47
N ASN A 102 5.11 0.19 6.33
CA ASN A 102 5.35 0.24 7.79
C ASN A 102 4.94 1.57 8.45
N GLY A 103 3.75 2.07 8.06
CA GLY A 103 3.12 3.30 8.56
C GLY A 103 3.63 4.61 7.96
N LEU A 104 4.62 4.55 7.07
CA LEU A 104 4.97 5.69 6.21
C LEU A 104 4.14 5.65 4.92
N VAL A 105 3.77 6.83 4.43
CA VAL A 105 3.02 7.03 3.19
C VAL A 105 3.87 7.87 2.24
N CYS A 106 4.06 7.37 1.02
CA CYS A 106 4.65 8.12 -0.08
C CYS A 106 3.54 8.74 -0.92
N CYS A 107 3.63 10.04 -1.15
CA CYS A 107 2.68 10.81 -1.93
C CYS A 107 3.43 11.66 -2.96
N ARG A 108 2.76 12.02 -4.06
CA ARG A 108 3.20 13.09 -4.94
C ARG A 108 2.26 14.27 -4.86
N SER A 109 2.75 15.42 -5.26
CA SER A 109 1.93 16.62 -5.47
C SER A 109 0.81 16.34 -6.48
N CYS A 110 -0.36 16.95 -6.31
CA CYS A 110 -1.43 16.90 -7.32
C CYS A 110 -1.03 17.65 -8.59
N TYR A 111 -1.52 17.17 -9.74
CA TYR A 111 -1.47 17.85 -11.02
C TYR A 111 -2.65 18.84 -11.13
N PRO A 112 -2.46 20.03 -11.76
CA PRO A 112 -1.21 20.55 -12.30
C PRO A 112 -0.23 20.97 -11.21
N PHE A 113 1.06 20.70 -11.43
CA PHE A 113 2.11 20.98 -10.45
C PHE A 113 2.43 22.48 -10.38
N GLU A 114 2.32 23.10 -9.21
CA GLU A 114 2.94 24.40 -8.93
C GLU A 114 4.38 24.21 -8.45
N ASP A 115 4.60 23.30 -7.51
CA ASP A 115 5.91 22.89 -6.98
C ASP A 115 5.97 21.35 -6.91
N PRO A 116 6.44 20.67 -7.97
CA PRO A 116 6.42 19.22 -8.06
C PRO A 116 7.37 18.60 -7.03
N ALA A 117 6.78 17.88 -6.10
CA ALA A 117 7.50 17.17 -5.07
C ALA A 117 6.90 15.80 -4.77
N ILE A 118 7.76 14.92 -4.25
CA ILE A 118 7.37 13.70 -3.56
C ILE A 118 7.49 13.96 -2.06
N TYR A 119 6.48 13.52 -1.31
CA TYR A 119 6.45 13.57 0.14
C TYR A 119 6.46 12.15 0.67
N VAL A 120 7.37 11.86 1.59
CA VAL A 120 7.23 10.70 2.48
C VAL A 120 6.75 11.24 3.82
N CYS A 121 5.61 10.77 4.31
CA CYS A 121 4.98 11.31 5.51
C CYS A 121 4.49 10.20 6.45
N ASN A 122 4.32 10.55 7.72
CA ASN A 122 3.63 9.72 8.69
C ASN A 122 2.40 10.49 9.17
N PRO A 123 1.19 10.12 8.72
CA PRO A 123 -0.03 10.81 9.10
C PRO A 123 -0.31 10.81 10.60
N LEU A 124 0.20 9.82 11.36
CA LEU A 124 -0.05 9.69 12.79
C LEU A 124 0.59 10.82 13.60
N ASN A 125 1.81 11.22 13.23
CA ASN A 125 2.56 12.27 13.94
C ASN A 125 2.64 13.59 13.15
N SER A 126 1.99 13.64 11.98
CA SER A 126 1.97 14.79 11.08
C SER A 126 3.37 15.26 10.68
N GLU A 127 4.32 14.33 10.56
CA GLU A 127 5.67 14.60 10.06
C GLU A 127 5.78 14.23 8.57
N TRP A 128 6.59 14.98 7.84
CA TRP A 128 6.85 14.71 6.43
C TRP A 128 8.28 15.07 6.03
N TRP A 129 8.68 14.48 4.93
CA TRP A 129 9.96 14.64 4.26
C TRP A 129 9.69 14.95 2.79
N LYS A 130 10.17 16.10 2.32
CA LYS A 130 10.04 16.51 0.91
C LYS A 130 11.28 16.10 0.12
N LEU A 131 11.03 15.57 -1.08
CA LEU A 131 12.03 15.22 -2.08
C LEU A 131 11.73 16.02 -3.35
N ASP A 132 12.76 16.63 -3.93
CA ASP A 132 12.62 17.33 -5.21
C ASP A 132 12.29 16.33 -6.32
N TRP A 133 11.32 16.67 -7.16
CA TRP A 133 10.85 15.83 -8.25
C TRP A 133 10.99 16.54 -9.59
N LYS A 134 12.14 16.32 -10.24
CA LYS A 134 12.55 17.09 -11.44
C LYS A 134 11.84 16.67 -12.74
N GLU A 135 11.43 15.42 -12.84
CA GLU A 135 10.79 14.87 -14.05
C GLU A 135 9.46 14.17 -13.71
N PRO A 136 8.46 14.95 -13.30
CA PRO A 136 7.21 14.39 -12.82
C PRO A 136 6.32 13.89 -13.97
N GLY A 137 6.18 12.57 -14.07
CA GLY A 137 5.15 11.94 -14.90
C GLY A 137 3.88 11.73 -14.09
N LYS A 138 2.71 12.09 -14.62
CA LYS A 138 1.42 11.93 -13.94
C LYS A 138 1.13 10.47 -13.52
N GLU A 139 1.47 9.53 -14.40
CA GLU A 139 1.26 8.08 -14.23
C GLU A 139 2.53 7.38 -13.72
N SER A 140 3.34 8.04 -12.89
CA SER A 140 4.55 7.42 -12.34
C SER A 140 4.20 6.42 -11.24
N PHE A 141 4.53 5.16 -11.47
CA PHE A 141 4.56 4.12 -10.44
C PHE A 141 5.70 4.39 -9.47
N ILE A 142 5.37 4.54 -8.19
CA ILE A 142 6.37 4.81 -7.15
C ILE A 142 6.07 3.92 -5.95
N ALA A 143 7.09 3.20 -5.50
CA ALA A 143 7.02 2.39 -4.31
C ALA A 143 7.93 2.90 -3.19
N LEU A 144 7.54 2.60 -1.95
CA LEU A 144 8.27 2.96 -0.76
C LEU A 144 8.86 1.71 -0.11
N ALA A 145 10.18 1.72 0.08
CA ALA A 145 10.90 0.68 0.80
C ALA A 145 11.38 1.23 2.14
N PHE A 146 10.79 0.74 3.22
CA PHE A 146 11.14 1.14 4.57
C PHE A 146 11.11 -0.05 5.51
N ASN A 147 12.26 -0.38 6.10
CA ASN A 147 12.37 -1.41 7.12
C ASN A 147 12.70 -0.77 8.48
N PRO A 148 11.75 -0.70 9.43
CA PRO A 148 11.98 -0.10 10.74
C PRO A 148 12.97 -0.89 11.61
N PHE A 149 13.33 -2.12 11.21
CA PHE A 149 14.26 -2.98 11.95
C PHE A 149 15.72 -2.78 11.56
N GLN A 150 15.96 -2.13 10.41
CA GLN A 150 17.31 -1.91 9.92
C GLN A 150 17.91 -0.62 10.52
N ASP A 151 19.15 -0.75 10.98
CA ASP A 151 20.05 0.33 11.40
C ASP A 151 19.73 1.00 12.76
N ILE A 152 20.26 0.39 13.83
CA ILE A 152 20.22 0.91 15.22
C ILE A 152 21.14 2.15 15.38
N SER A 153 22.09 2.36 14.46
CA SER A 153 23.21 3.28 14.69
C SER A 153 22.92 4.76 14.39
N VAL A 154 21.84 5.07 13.67
CA VAL A 154 21.52 6.45 13.25
C VAL A 154 20.12 6.85 13.71
N ASN A 155 19.99 8.00 14.37
CA ASN A 155 18.71 8.57 14.85
C ASN A 155 17.72 8.97 13.74
N LEU A 156 18.01 8.67 12.48
CA LEU A 156 17.22 9.07 11.32
C LEU A 156 16.48 7.87 10.74
N THR A 157 15.27 8.09 10.26
CA THR A 157 14.49 7.07 9.56
C THR A 157 15.00 6.94 8.14
N ASN A 158 15.54 5.77 7.82
CA ASN A 158 16.13 5.50 6.53
C ASN A 158 15.14 4.73 5.65
N PHE A 159 14.58 5.44 4.68
CA PHE A 159 13.75 4.85 3.63
C PHE A 159 14.39 5.06 2.26
N LYS A 160 13.96 4.23 1.31
CA LYS A 160 14.24 4.39 -0.12
C LYS A 160 12.92 4.54 -0.88
N VAL A 161 12.92 5.37 -1.91
CA VAL A 161 11.81 5.51 -2.86
C VAL A 161 12.28 4.96 -4.19
N VAL A 162 11.52 4.05 -4.79
CA VAL A 162 11.90 3.40 -6.04
C VAL A 162 10.84 3.68 -7.10
N ARG A 163 11.30 4.12 -8.26
CA ARG A 163 10.47 4.40 -9.43
C ARG A 163 10.91 3.52 -10.60
N PRO A 164 10.12 2.51 -10.99
CA PRO A 164 10.29 1.85 -12.27
C PRO A 164 9.93 2.80 -13.42
N ARG A 165 10.73 2.78 -14.49
CA ARG A 165 10.47 3.48 -15.74
C ARG A 165 10.55 2.49 -16.90
N GLN A 166 9.49 2.45 -17.69
CA GLN A 166 9.44 1.64 -18.91
C GLN A 166 10.08 2.40 -20.07
N PHE A 167 10.88 1.67 -20.85
CA PHE A 167 11.52 2.13 -22.06
C PHE A 167 11.29 1.09 -23.16
N GLU A 168 11.44 1.51 -24.40
CA GLU A 168 11.31 0.67 -25.58
C GLU A 168 12.60 0.82 -26.41
N THR A 169 13.12 -0.30 -26.91
CA THR A 169 14.30 -0.31 -27.78
C THR A 169 13.92 0.03 -29.23
N GLU A 170 14.93 0.22 -30.09
CA GLU A 170 14.71 0.34 -31.53
C GLU A 170 14.10 -0.93 -32.15
N GLN A 171 14.20 -2.08 -31.47
CA GLN A 171 13.59 -3.34 -31.89
C GLN A 171 12.17 -3.55 -31.32
N GLU A 172 11.54 -2.53 -30.74
CA GLU A 172 10.20 -2.62 -30.12
C GLU A 172 10.16 -3.58 -28.91
N GLU A 173 11.30 -3.84 -28.27
CA GLU A 173 11.37 -4.62 -27.03
C GLU A 173 11.26 -3.67 -25.83
N ALA A 174 10.35 -3.97 -24.89
CA ALA A 174 10.17 -3.12 -23.72
C ALA A 174 10.93 -3.65 -22.49
N TYR A 175 11.46 -2.72 -21.69
CA TYR A 175 12.14 -3.03 -20.45
C TYR A 175 11.91 -1.96 -19.39
N PHE A 176 12.03 -2.36 -18.13
CA PHE A 176 12.03 -1.47 -16.98
C PHE A 176 13.46 -1.17 -16.53
N SER A 177 13.72 0.09 -16.20
CA SER A 177 14.86 0.51 -15.37
C SER A 177 14.37 1.16 -14.08
N PHE A 178 15.25 1.29 -13.10
CA PHE A 178 14.84 1.69 -11.74
C PHE A 178 15.61 2.91 -11.25
N GLU A 179 14.90 3.97 -10.88
CA GLU A 179 15.46 5.10 -10.14
C GLU A 179 15.24 4.91 -8.64
N ILE A 180 16.28 5.10 -7.84
CA ILE A 180 16.26 4.88 -6.39
C ILE A 180 16.69 6.17 -5.70
N TYR A 181 15.80 6.74 -4.90
CA TYR A 181 16.17 7.75 -3.92
C TYR A 181 16.53 7.07 -2.61
N ALA A 182 17.65 7.46 -2.00
CA ALA A 182 17.98 7.06 -0.64
C ALA A 182 17.95 8.27 0.30
N SER A 183 17.13 8.21 1.35
CA SER A 183 17.00 9.29 2.34
C SER A 183 18.33 9.62 3.05
N ARG A 184 19.20 8.62 3.26
CA ARG A 184 20.55 8.81 3.83
C ARG A 184 21.45 9.72 3.00
N THR A 185 21.48 9.51 1.67
CA THR A 185 22.33 10.30 0.77
C THR A 185 21.60 11.51 0.19
N ARG A 186 20.28 11.56 0.35
CA ARG A 186 19.36 12.56 -0.20
C ARG A 186 19.48 12.74 -1.72
N ASN A 187 19.82 11.66 -2.42
CA ASN A 187 20.07 11.70 -3.85
C ASN A 187 19.35 10.55 -4.55
N TRP A 188 18.92 10.84 -5.77
CA TRP A 188 18.48 9.85 -6.74
C TRP A 188 19.70 9.21 -7.40
N LYS A 189 19.62 7.90 -7.60
CA LYS A 189 20.57 7.09 -8.36
C LYS A 189 19.77 6.28 -9.38
N LEU A 190 20.30 6.14 -10.59
CA LEU A 190 19.82 5.15 -11.54
C LEU A 190 20.49 3.80 -11.23
N SER A 191 19.69 2.75 -11.05
CA SER A 191 20.21 1.38 -10.95
C SER A 191 20.80 0.95 -12.29
N LYS A 192 21.80 0.06 -12.25
CA LYS A 192 22.34 -0.58 -13.46
C LYS A 192 21.46 -1.72 -13.97
N GLU A 193 20.52 -2.15 -13.13
CA GLU A 193 19.62 -3.25 -13.43
C GLU A 193 18.52 -2.84 -14.39
N VAL A 194 18.20 -3.74 -15.32
CA VAL A 194 17.07 -3.65 -16.23
C VAL A 194 16.29 -4.94 -16.23
N CYS A 195 14.98 -4.87 -16.44
CA CYS A 195 14.10 -6.03 -16.48
C CYS A 195 13.25 -5.99 -17.76
N TRP A 196 13.49 -6.93 -18.67
CA TRP A 196 12.76 -7.03 -19.93
C TRP A 196 11.35 -7.51 -19.69
N CYS A 197 10.36 -6.71 -20.10
CA CYS A 197 8.94 -6.98 -19.87
C CYS A 197 8.09 -6.14 -20.83
N ASP A 198 7.32 -6.84 -21.67
CA ASP A 198 6.41 -6.20 -22.63
C ASP A 198 5.10 -5.72 -21.99
N ASN A 199 4.80 -6.18 -20.77
CA ASN A 199 3.63 -5.77 -20.03
C ASN A 199 3.85 -4.40 -19.38
N SER A 200 2.79 -3.60 -19.30
CA SER A 200 2.82 -2.32 -18.58
C SER A 200 2.45 -2.53 -17.11
N LEU A 201 2.93 -1.65 -16.24
CA LEU A 201 2.49 -1.63 -14.85
C LEU A 201 1.02 -1.25 -14.76
N SER A 202 0.29 -1.93 -13.88
CA SER A 202 -1.17 -1.85 -13.80
C SER A 202 -1.63 -1.32 -12.43
N LYS A 203 -2.42 -2.08 -11.69
CA LYS A 203 -2.95 -1.70 -10.38
C LYS A 203 -1.87 -1.82 -9.31
N ASN A 204 -2.12 -1.19 -8.15
CA ASN A 204 -1.25 -1.25 -6.97
C ASN A 204 0.15 -0.67 -7.24
N GLU A 205 0.32 0.61 -6.91
CA GLU A 205 1.51 1.47 -7.14
C GLU A 205 2.86 0.92 -6.64
N GLY A 206 2.84 -0.12 -5.79
CA GLY A 206 4.01 -0.89 -5.37
C GLY A 206 3.91 -1.40 -3.94
N ILE A 207 4.22 -2.68 -3.71
CA ILE A 207 4.15 -3.34 -2.39
C ILE A 207 5.54 -3.79 -1.94
N PHE A 208 5.94 -3.38 -0.74
CA PHE A 208 7.19 -3.81 -0.13
C PHE A 208 6.98 -4.99 0.80
N SER A 209 7.67 -6.10 0.53
CA SER A 209 7.64 -7.30 1.37
C SER A 209 9.02 -7.94 1.38
N GLY A 210 9.55 -8.27 2.56
CA GLY A 210 10.82 -9.01 2.68
C GLY A 210 12.05 -8.36 2.01
N GLY A 211 12.08 -7.03 1.83
CA GLY A 211 13.18 -6.34 1.12
C GLY A 211 12.98 -6.20 -0.40
N ILE A 212 11.88 -6.75 -0.92
CA ILE A 212 11.55 -6.77 -2.35
C ILE A 212 10.32 -5.90 -2.58
N LEU A 213 10.36 -5.11 -3.64
CA LEU A 213 9.22 -4.35 -4.15
C LEU A 213 8.52 -5.13 -5.25
N HIS A 214 7.20 -5.03 -5.31
CA HIS A 214 6.36 -5.76 -6.24
C HIS A 214 5.38 -4.81 -6.92
N TRP A 215 5.27 -4.91 -8.24
CA TRP A 215 4.29 -4.19 -9.05
C TRP A 215 3.52 -5.18 -9.91
N LEU A 216 2.20 -5.09 -9.86
CA LEU A 216 1.35 -5.88 -10.74
C LEU A 216 1.46 -5.32 -12.17
N THR A 217 1.58 -6.21 -13.15
CA THR A 217 1.53 -5.82 -14.57
C THR A 217 0.12 -6.02 -15.12
N ASP A 218 -0.14 -5.59 -16.35
CA ASP A 218 -1.40 -5.84 -17.05
C ASP A 218 -1.45 -7.20 -17.77
N GLY A 219 -0.38 -8.00 -17.65
CA GLY A 219 -0.27 -9.38 -18.07
C GLY A 219 -0.32 -10.38 -16.90
N ASP A 220 0.28 -11.55 -17.11
CA ASP A 220 0.33 -12.67 -16.15
C ASP A 220 1.59 -12.68 -15.28
N GLN A 221 2.28 -11.54 -15.19
CA GLN A 221 3.53 -11.39 -14.46
C GLN A 221 3.46 -10.28 -13.40
N ILE A 222 4.33 -10.39 -12.40
CA ILE A 222 4.59 -9.37 -11.38
C ILE A 222 6.04 -8.95 -11.52
N LEU A 223 6.27 -7.64 -11.69
CA LEU A 223 7.59 -7.06 -11.67
C LEU A 223 8.08 -6.98 -10.23
N THR A 224 9.28 -7.48 -9.98
CA THR A 224 9.92 -7.39 -8.66
C THR A 224 11.27 -6.70 -8.72
N PHE A 225 11.63 -6.05 -7.62
CA PHE A 225 12.93 -5.39 -7.46
C PHE A 225 13.45 -5.52 -6.03
N ASN A 226 14.59 -6.19 -5.85
CA ASN A 226 15.28 -6.26 -4.57
C ASN A 226 16.05 -4.95 -4.32
N VAL A 227 15.68 -4.24 -3.26
CA VAL A 227 16.13 -2.86 -3.03
C VAL A 227 17.58 -2.77 -2.54
N GLU A 228 18.11 -3.83 -1.91
CA GLU A 228 19.49 -3.84 -1.41
C GLU A 228 20.47 -4.42 -2.42
N ASN A 229 20.07 -5.50 -3.10
CA ASN A 229 20.91 -6.14 -4.12
C ASN A 229 20.80 -5.47 -5.49
N GLU A 230 19.78 -4.62 -5.69
CA GLU A 230 19.46 -3.98 -6.98
C GLU A 230 19.31 -5.01 -8.10
N LEU A 231 18.49 -6.04 -7.87
CA LEU A 231 18.18 -7.10 -8.84
C LEU A 231 16.69 -7.14 -9.13
N ALA A 232 16.33 -7.30 -10.39
CA ALA A 232 14.94 -7.40 -10.82
C ALA A 232 14.60 -8.82 -11.27
N LEU A 233 13.35 -9.21 -11.08
CA LEU A 233 12.83 -10.50 -11.52
C LEU A 233 11.36 -10.35 -11.91
N LEU A 234 10.95 -11.05 -12.97
CA LEU A 234 9.54 -11.27 -13.28
C LEU A 234 9.09 -12.58 -12.67
N ILE A 235 7.97 -12.54 -11.95
CA ILE A 235 7.34 -13.71 -11.35
C ILE A 235 6.04 -13.98 -12.08
N SER A 236 5.83 -15.22 -12.51
CA SER A 236 4.55 -15.63 -13.07
C SER A 236 3.49 -15.67 -11.98
N THR A 237 2.34 -15.06 -12.26
CA THR A 237 1.13 -15.16 -11.43
C THR A 237 0.61 -16.61 -11.43
N PRO A 238 -0.17 -17.03 -10.40
CA PRO A 238 -0.71 -18.38 -10.31
C PRO A 238 -1.87 -18.65 -11.30
N LEU A 239 -1.93 -17.90 -12.41
CA LEU A 239 -2.93 -18.08 -13.45
C LEU A 239 -2.59 -19.34 -14.26
N PRO A 240 -3.46 -20.36 -14.32
CA PRO A 240 -3.30 -21.42 -15.29
C PRO A 240 -3.36 -20.86 -16.71
N ALA A 241 -2.25 -21.02 -17.44
CA ALA A 241 -2.12 -20.53 -18.81
C ALA A 241 -3.22 -21.14 -19.70
N GLY A 242 -4.09 -20.30 -20.26
CA GLY A 242 -5.11 -20.69 -21.24
C GLY A 242 -6.49 -21.07 -20.69
N GLU A 243 -6.76 -20.93 -19.38
CA GLU A 243 -8.06 -21.32 -18.80
C GLU A 243 -9.09 -20.19 -18.73
N PHE A 244 -8.66 -18.93 -18.64
CA PHE A 244 -9.60 -17.81 -18.52
C PHE A 244 -9.97 -17.23 -19.89
N ASN A 245 -11.27 -17.18 -20.17
CA ASN A 245 -11.79 -16.50 -21.36
C ASN A 245 -11.71 -14.96 -21.24
N THR A 246 -11.36 -14.42 -20.07
CA THR A 246 -11.30 -12.99 -19.77
C THR A 246 -10.08 -12.64 -18.93
N ARG A 247 -9.61 -11.39 -18.99
CA ARG A 247 -8.50 -10.91 -18.13
C ARG A 247 -9.03 -10.80 -16.69
N PRO A 248 -8.52 -11.61 -15.74
CA PRO A 248 -9.12 -11.68 -14.42
C PRO A 248 -8.72 -10.45 -13.59
N HIS A 249 -9.63 -10.01 -12.70
CA HIS A 249 -9.38 -8.84 -11.88
C HIS A 249 -8.60 -9.23 -10.63
N ALA A 250 -7.37 -8.72 -10.55
CA ALA A 250 -6.45 -9.05 -9.49
C ALA A 250 -6.02 -7.82 -8.70
N CYS A 251 -5.60 -8.08 -7.46
CA CYS A 251 -4.71 -7.18 -6.74
C CYS A 251 -3.64 -8.00 -6.02
N ILE A 252 -2.56 -7.32 -5.66
CA ILE A 252 -1.55 -7.87 -4.76
C ILE A 252 -1.69 -7.25 -3.37
N GLY A 253 -1.19 -7.97 -2.37
CA GLY A 253 -1.21 -7.57 -0.98
C GLY A 253 0.01 -8.08 -0.23
N GLU A 254 0.26 -7.51 0.95
CA GLU A 254 1.28 -8.03 1.88
C GLU A 254 0.60 -8.43 3.18
N SER A 255 0.96 -9.61 3.68
CA SER A 255 0.61 -10.04 5.02
C SER A 255 1.71 -10.89 5.59
N GLU A 256 2.10 -10.61 6.84
CA GLU A 256 3.14 -11.32 7.57
C GLU A 256 4.49 -11.41 6.82
N GLY A 257 4.82 -10.39 6.04
CA GLY A 257 6.05 -10.34 5.23
C GLY A 257 6.02 -11.23 3.99
N GLN A 258 4.86 -11.78 3.62
CA GLN A 258 4.65 -12.56 2.41
C GLN A 258 3.78 -11.81 1.40
N LEU A 259 4.07 -12.05 0.11
CA LEU A 259 3.28 -11.51 -0.99
C LEU A 259 2.05 -12.39 -1.23
N TYR A 260 0.90 -11.74 -1.33
CA TYR A 260 -0.36 -12.37 -1.67
C TYR A 260 -0.86 -11.89 -3.03
N TYR A 261 -1.44 -12.80 -3.79
CA TYR A 261 -2.15 -12.52 -5.03
C TYR A 261 -3.62 -12.88 -4.83
N VAL A 262 -4.52 -11.94 -5.12
CA VAL A 262 -5.96 -12.12 -4.98
C VAL A 262 -6.59 -11.99 -6.35
N LEU A 263 -7.39 -12.99 -6.74
CA LEU A 263 -8.07 -13.04 -8.02
C LEU A 263 -9.57 -13.21 -7.84
N ILE A 264 -10.33 -12.48 -8.63
CA ILE A 264 -11.75 -12.75 -8.85
C ILE A 264 -11.94 -13.12 -10.33
N SER A 265 -12.45 -14.34 -10.56
CA SER A 265 -12.73 -14.91 -11.88
C SER A 265 -14.10 -15.60 -11.90
N GLU A 266 -14.46 -16.22 -13.02
CA GLU A 266 -15.65 -17.06 -13.17
C GLU A 266 -15.71 -18.23 -12.16
N GLU A 267 -14.55 -18.70 -11.71
CA GLU A 267 -14.43 -19.79 -10.75
C GLU A 267 -14.66 -19.31 -9.31
N GLY A 268 -14.49 -18.01 -9.04
CA GLY A 268 -14.70 -17.42 -7.74
C GLY A 268 -13.56 -16.52 -7.25
N LEU A 269 -13.54 -16.31 -5.93
CA LEU A 269 -12.50 -15.60 -5.23
C LEU A 269 -11.40 -16.57 -4.80
N HIS A 270 -10.17 -16.26 -5.18
CA HIS A 270 -9.01 -17.06 -4.84
C HIS A 270 -7.91 -16.17 -4.26
N VAL A 271 -7.22 -16.67 -3.25
CA VAL A 271 -6.12 -15.99 -2.57
C VAL A 271 -4.94 -16.95 -2.50
N TRP A 272 -3.83 -16.57 -3.11
CA TRP A 272 -2.58 -17.30 -3.09
C TRP A 272 -1.52 -16.53 -2.32
N VAL A 273 -0.57 -17.26 -1.74
CA VAL A 273 0.68 -16.71 -1.20
C VAL A 273 1.85 -17.20 -2.04
N LEU A 274 2.83 -16.34 -2.26
CA LEU A 274 4.08 -16.69 -2.93
C LEU A 274 4.98 -17.46 -1.96
N GLU A 275 5.39 -18.66 -2.33
CA GLU A 275 6.30 -19.50 -1.54
C GLU A 275 7.73 -19.38 -2.04
N ASP A 276 7.92 -19.37 -3.36
CA ASP A 276 9.24 -19.27 -3.99
C ASP A 276 9.23 -18.30 -5.18
N TYR A 277 10.18 -17.37 -5.18
CA TYR A 277 10.31 -16.32 -6.19
C TYR A 277 10.89 -16.85 -7.51
N PHE A 278 11.86 -17.77 -7.45
CA PHE A 278 12.60 -18.22 -8.63
C PHE A 278 11.78 -19.20 -9.45
N ASP A 279 11.11 -20.14 -8.78
CA ASP A 279 10.23 -21.11 -9.42
C ASP A 279 8.81 -20.55 -9.62
N SER A 280 8.54 -19.32 -9.18
CA SER A 280 7.20 -18.70 -9.18
C SER A 280 6.14 -19.63 -8.55
N THR A 281 6.49 -20.27 -7.43
CA THR A 281 5.62 -21.26 -6.79
C THR A 281 4.65 -20.57 -5.84
N TRP A 282 3.36 -20.85 -6.02
CA TRP A 282 2.27 -20.27 -5.23
C TRP A 282 1.47 -21.35 -4.50
N SER A 283 1.12 -21.07 -3.24
CA SER A 283 0.18 -21.88 -2.47
C SER A 283 -1.19 -21.23 -2.45
N LEU A 284 -2.23 -21.96 -2.85
CA LEU A 284 -3.62 -21.51 -2.66
C LEU A 284 -3.98 -21.56 -1.17
N LYS A 285 -4.26 -20.40 -0.57
CA LYS A 285 -4.63 -20.26 0.85
C LYS A 285 -6.14 -20.21 1.05
N TYR A 286 -6.86 -19.66 0.10
CA TYR A 286 -8.31 -19.53 0.16
C TYR A 286 -8.92 -19.61 -1.22
N SER A 287 -10.04 -20.34 -1.34
CA SER A 287 -10.85 -20.40 -2.56
C SER A 287 -12.32 -20.45 -2.17
N LYS A 288 -13.12 -19.67 -2.88
CA LYS A 288 -14.56 -19.67 -2.72
C LYS A 288 -15.26 -19.38 -4.02
N THR A 289 -16.18 -20.26 -4.39
CA THR A 289 -16.92 -20.13 -5.65
C THR A 289 -17.90 -18.96 -5.62
N LEU A 290 -18.22 -18.40 -6.78
CA LEU A 290 -19.25 -17.35 -6.89
C LEU A 290 -20.60 -17.81 -6.30
N ALA A 291 -21.01 -19.06 -6.52
CA ALA A 291 -22.25 -19.60 -5.96
C ALA A 291 -22.27 -19.63 -4.42
N GLN A 292 -21.13 -19.92 -3.78
CA GLN A 292 -21.00 -19.87 -2.32
C GLN A 292 -21.06 -18.44 -1.80
N ILE A 293 -20.38 -17.50 -2.47
CA ILE A 293 -20.42 -16.07 -2.12
C ILE A 293 -21.86 -15.55 -2.23
N GLU A 294 -22.56 -15.88 -3.32
CA GLU A 294 -23.95 -15.48 -3.56
C GLU A 294 -24.90 -16.05 -2.50
N LYS A 295 -24.72 -17.30 -2.10
CA LYS A 295 -25.55 -17.93 -1.06
C LYS A 295 -25.40 -17.26 0.31
N GLU A 296 -24.19 -16.86 0.67
CA GLU A 296 -23.92 -16.27 1.99
C GLU A 296 -24.30 -14.79 2.08
N HIS A 297 -24.23 -14.08 0.96
CA HIS A 297 -24.49 -12.64 0.86
C HIS A 297 -25.62 -12.35 -0.11
N SER A 298 -26.71 -13.15 -0.04
CA SER A 298 -27.82 -13.13 -1.02
C SER A 298 -28.61 -11.82 -1.08
N ASP A 299 -28.45 -10.98 -0.06
CA ASP A 299 -28.99 -9.62 0.04
C ASP A 299 -28.21 -8.61 -0.82
N ILE A 300 -26.92 -8.87 -1.07
CA ILE A 300 -26.00 -8.00 -1.81
C ILE A 300 -25.71 -8.59 -3.21
N MET A 301 -25.54 -9.91 -3.26
CA MET A 301 -25.09 -10.68 -4.41
C MET A 301 -26.29 -11.31 -5.08
N ILE A 302 -26.61 -10.86 -6.30
CA ILE A 302 -27.69 -11.44 -7.10
C ILE A 302 -27.17 -11.67 -8.51
N ASN A 303 -27.34 -12.90 -8.99
CA ASN A 303 -26.95 -13.34 -10.32
C ASN A 303 -25.44 -13.15 -10.57
N LEU A 304 -24.64 -13.55 -9.58
CA LEU A 304 -23.24 -13.18 -9.48
C LEU A 304 -22.42 -13.66 -10.68
N TYR A 305 -22.63 -14.91 -11.08
CA TYR A 305 -21.97 -15.50 -12.25
C TYR A 305 -22.17 -14.64 -13.51
N ASN A 306 -23.42 -14.31 -13.85
CA ASN A 306 -23.70 -13.49 -15.02
C ASN A 306 -23.12 -12.08 -14.86
N ARG A 307 -23.14 -11.49 -13.66
CA ARG A 307 -22.57 -10.16 -13.44
C ARG A 307 -21.06 -10.12 -13.56
N VAL A 308 -20.35 -11.19 -13.22
CA VAL A 308 -18.90 -11.32 -13.46
C VAL A 308 -18.64 -11.59 -14.95
N MET A 309 -19.54 -12.28 -15.66
CA MET A 309 -19.38 -12.65 -17.07
C MET A 309 -19.86 -11.61 -18.10
N LEU A 310 -20.81 -10.72 -17.77
CA LEU A 310 -21.45 -9.74 -18.70
C LEU A 310 -20.50 -8.65 -19.26
N TRP A 311 -19.24 -8.70 -18.87
CA TRP A 311 -18.14 -7.77 -19.12
C TRP A 311 -17.63 -7.81 -20.57
N GLN A 312 -18.18 -8.70 -21.38
CA GLN A 312 -17.78 -8.98 -22.75
C GLN A 312 -18.09 -7.85 -23.76
N ARG A 313 -18.58 -6.68 -23.33
CA ARG A 313 -18.95 -5.59 -24.25
C ARG A 313 -18.57 -4.21 -23.70
N ILE A 314 -17.41 -3.72 -24.15
CA ILE A 314 -16.94 -2.32 -24.07
C ILE A 314 -16.45 -1.92 -22.66
N ASP A 315 -15.24 -1.36 -22.60
CA ASP A 315 -14.60 -0.43 -21.63
C ASP A 315 -15.33 -0.05 -20.30
N ASP A 316 -15.96 -1.01 -19.60
CA ASP A 316 -16.67 -0.78 -18.33
C ASP A 316 -15.86 -1.26 -17.11
N ARG A 317 -16.28 -0.85 -15.90
CA ARG A 317 -15.60 -1.04 -14.58
C ARG A 317 -16.06 -2.27 -13.78
N PRO A 318 -15.20 -3.25 -13.43
CA PRO A 318 -15.59 -4.56 -12.86
C PRO A 318 -16.74 -4.50 -11.87
N TRP A 319 -17.72 -5.39 -12.05
CA TRP A 319 -18.84 -5.51 -11.10
C TRP A 319 -18.29 -5.97 -9.75
N MET A 320 -17.26 -6.82 -9.73
CA MET A 320 -16.42 -7.08 -8.56
C MET A 320 -14.97 -6.79 -8.87
N ASP A 321 -14.34 -5.93 -8.06
CA ASP A 321 -12.97 -5.49 -8.26
C ASP A 321 -12.19 -5.60 -6.95
N PRO A 322 -11.24 -6.54 -6.81
CA PRO A 322 -10.41 -6.64 -5.61
C PRO A 322 -9.41 -5.49 -5.62
N LEU A 323 -9.53 -4.53 -4.70
CA LEU A 323 -8.77 -3.27 -4.73
C LEU A 323 -7.44 -3.34 -3.97
N ALA A 324 -7.46 -3.92 -2.77
CA ALA A 324 -6.29 -4.06 -1.91
C ALA A 324 -6.50 -5.22 -0.93
N PHE A 325 -5.41 -5.88 -0.54
CA PHE A 325 -5.43 -6.97 0.41
C PHE A 325 -4.34 -6.77 1.47
N LYS A 326 -4.69 -6.94 2.75
CA LYS A 326 -3.74 -6.98 3.86
C LYS A 326 -4.34 -7.72 5.04
N ASP A 327 -3.55 -8.61 5.65
CA ASP A 327 -3.87 -9.27 6.93
C ASP A 327 -5.27 -9.93 6.95
N GLY A 328 -5.60 -10.67 5.88
CA GLY A 328 -6.88 -11.39 5.74
C GLY A 328 -8.07 -10.50 5.36
N VAL A 329 -7.87 -9.19 5.21
CA VAL A 329 -8.91 -8.23 4.82
C VAL A 329 -8.72 -7.81 3.37
N LEU A 330 -9.73 -8.11 2.56
CA LEU A 330 -9.83 -7.69 1.16
C LEU A 330 -10.76 -6.48 1.05
N VAL A 331 -10.27 -5.38 0.51
CA VAL A 331 -11.14 -4.30 0.02
C VAL A 331 -11.63 -4.69 -1.36
N VAL A 332 -12.94 -4.84 -1.53
CA VAL A 332 -13.56 -5.16 -2.81
C VAL A 332 -14.58 -4.08 -3.15
N ARG A 333 -14.55 -3.60 -4.39
CA ARG A 333 -15.66 -2.81 -4.94
C ARG A 333 -16.66 -3.78 -5.56
N ILE A 334 -17.90 -3.68 -5.13
CA ILE A 334 -19.03 -4.40 -5.71
C ILE A 334 -20.00 -3.36 -6.28
N SER A 335 -20.16 -3.35 -7.60
CA SER A 335 -20.81 -2.26 -8.33
C SER A 335 -20.20 -0.90 -7.96
N ASN A 336 -20.96 -0.04 -7.28
CA ASN A 336 -20.53 1.29 -6.84
C ASN A 336 -20.24 1.36 -5.34
N THR A 337 -20.19 0.24 -4.62
CA THR A 337 -20.05 0.20 -3.17
C THR A 337 -18.76 -0.50 -2.76
N ILE A 338 -18.08 0.06 -1.76
CA ILE A 338 -16.85 -0.51 -1.19
C ILE A 338 -17.22 -1.38 0.00
N TYR A 339 -16.66 -2.59 0.02
CA TYR A 339 -16.83 -3.55 1.10
C TYR A 339 -15.47 -4.00 1.65
N LEU A 340 -15.45 -4.27 2.95
CA LEU A 340 -14.41 -5.06 3.59
C LEU A 340 -14.86 -6.52 3.61
N TYR A 341 -14.08 -7.39 3.00
CA TYR A 341 -14.29 -8.83 3.02
C TYR A 341 -13.22 -9.49 3.88
N HIS A 342 -13.63 -10.07 5.00
CA HIS A 342 -12.76 -10.83 5.90
C HIS A 342 -12.68 -12.27 5.41
N VAL A 343 -11.54 -12.64 4.84
CA VAL A 343 -11.34 -13.94 4.18
C VAL A 343 -11.55 -15.11 5.15
N ASP A 344 -10.99 -15.02 6.35
CA ASP A 344 -11.05 -16.10 7.34
C ASP A 344 -12.48 -16.37 7.86
N THR A 345 -13.30 -15.33 7.99
CA THR A 345 -14.66 -15.44 8.54
C THR A 345 -15.74 -15.37 7.46
N SER A 346 -15.37 -15.15 6.19
CA SER A 346 -16.27 -14.85 5.08
C SER A 346 -17.25 -13.70 5.35
N LYS A 347 -16.92 -12.81 6.30
CA LYS A 347 -17.78 -11.69 6.68
C LYS A 347 -17.59 -10.54 5.69
N MET A 348 -18.69 -9.94 5.25
CA MET A 348 -18.68 -8.77 4.39
C MET A 348 -19.27 -7.58 5.14
N GLU A 349 -18.56 -6.46 5.14
CA GLU A 349 -18.98 -5.23 5.80
C GLU A 349 -19.01 -4.08 4.79
N GLU A 350 -20.15 -3.40 4.69
CA GLU A 350 -20.28 -2.23 3.83
C GLU A 350 -19.52 -1.04 4.42
N VAL A 351 -18.59 -0.47 3.66
CA VAL A 351 -17.92 0.80 4.01
C VAL A 351 -18.73 1.98 3.49
N GLY A 352 -19.24 1.87 2.26
CA GLY A 352 -20.16 2.81 1.66
C GLY A 352 -20.01 2.95 0.15
N GLU A 353 -20.93 3.69 -0.47
CA GLU A 353 -20.89 4.02 -1.89
C GLU A 353 -19.67 4.87 -2.26
N THR A 354 -19.05 4.57 -3.40
CA THR A 354 -17.94 5.31 -4.03
C THR A 354 -18.20 6.81 -4.16
N SER A 355 -19.45 7.23 -4.31
CA SER A 355 -19.89 8.64 -4.30
C SER A 355 -19.51 9.39 -3.02
N LYS A 356 -19.44 8.69 -1.87
CA LYS A 356 -19.02 9.24 -0.57
C LYS A 356 -17.51 9.49 -0.49
N PHE A 357 -16.73 8.88 -1.38
CA PHE A 357 -15.26 8.98 -1.40
C PHE A 357 -14.74 10.01 -2.41
N GLY A 358 -15.63 10.73 -3.10
CA GLY A 358 -15.29 11.77 -4.06
C GLY A 358 -16.00 11.61 -5.41
N ALA A 359 -15.63 12.45 -6.38
CA ALA A 359 -16.18 12.40 -7.73
C ALA A 359 -15.90 11.04 -8.39
N MET A 360 -16.94 10.40 -8.94
CA MET A 360 -16.82 9.08 -9.56
C MET A 360 -15.85 9.09 -10.74
N SER A 361 -14.98 8.09 -10.81
CA SER A 361 -14.07 7.87 -11.94
C SER A 361 -14.15 6.47 -12.52
N TRP A 362 -13.95 6.38 -13.84
CA TRP A 362 -13.93 5.15 -14.63
C TRP A 362 -12.68 4.29 -14.43
N VAL A 363 -11.68 4.79 -13.69
CA VAL A 363 -10.41 4.10 -13.43
C VAL A 363 -10.43 3.47 -12.04
N SER A 364 -9.70 2.37 -11.87
CA SER A 364 -9.44 1.77 -10.55
C SER A 364 -8.88 2.81 -9.57
N PRO A 365 -9.50 2.96 -8.38
CA PRO A 365 -9.00 3.88 -7.36
C PRO A 365 -7.67 3.38 -6.77
N ILE A 366 -6.93 4.28 -6.13
CA ILE A 366 -5.82 3.93 -5.26
C ILE A 366 -6.41 3.53 -3.91
N VAL A 367 -6.09 2.31 -3.47
CA VAL A 367 -6.45 1.82 -2.15
C VAL A 367 -5.19 1.29 -1.48
N LEU A 368 -4.82 1.90 -0.35
CA LEU A 368 -3.60 1.55 0.39
C LEU A 368 -3.96 1.08 1.81
N PRO A 369 -3.60 -0.14 2.21
CA PRO A 369 -3.85 -0.63 3.56
C PRO A 369 -2.89 0.05 4.55
N TYR A 370 -3.43 0.68 5.59
CA TYR A 370 -2.67 1.47 6.56
C TYR A 370 -2.61 0.81 7.92
N THR A 371 -1.38 0.63 8.40
CA THR A 371 -1.06 0.29 9.78
C THR A 371 -0.33 1.47 10.41
N MET A 372 -0.79 1.94 11.57
CA MET A 372 -0.17 3.06 12.26
C MET A 372 1.24 2.72 12.76
N SER A 373 2.13 3.72 12.76
CA SER A 373 3.51 3.56 13.23
C SER A 373 3.98 4.81 13.98
N LEU A 374 4.75 4.61 15.06
CA LEU A 374 5.38 5.69 15.83
C LEU A 374 6.63 6.27 15.16
N VAL A 375 7.07 5.71 14.03
CA VAL A 375 8.31 6.08 13.36
C VAL A 375 8.34 7.59 13.04
N PRO A 376 9.34 8.33 13.54
CA PRO A 376 9.53 9.74 13.20
C PRO A 376 10.15 9.85 11.81
N LEU A 377 9.85 10.90 11.06
CA LEU A 377 10.59 11.25 9.85
C LEU A 377 11.59 12.37 10.08
N GLY A 378 11.50 13.04 11.24
CA GLY A 378 12.29 14.22 11.55
C GLY A 378 11.76 15.42 10.78
N ARG A 379 11.16 16.40 11.48
CA ARG A 379 10.63 17.61 10.84
C ARG A 379 11.70 18.28 9.99
N GLN A 380 11.41 18.53 8.71
CA GLN A 380 12.10 19.61 8.02
C GLN A 380 11.65 20.93 8.66
N LEU A 381 12.59 21.60 9.34
CA LEU A 381 12.46 23.01 9.71
C LEU A 381 12.44 23.80 8.40
N GLY A 382 11.24 24.07 7.88
CA GLY A 382 11.07 24.65 6.55
C GLY A 382 9.63 24.92 6.18
N SER A 383 8.88 25.60 7.04
CA SER A 383 7.74 26.44 6.65
C SER A 383 7.57 27.49 7.78
N PRO A 384 7.36 28.78 7.46
CA PRO A 384 7.29 29.88 8.42
C PRO A 384 6.16 29.74 9.45
#